data_AF-A0A962B2J3-F1
#
_entry.id   AF-A0A962B2J3-F1
#
_cell.length_a   1.000
_cell.length_b   1.000
_cell.length_c   1.000
_cell.angle_alpha   90.00
_cell.angle_beta   90.00
_cell.angle_gamma   90.00
#
_symmetry.space_group_name_H-M   'P 1'
#
loop_
_entity.id
_entity.type
_entity.pdbx_description
1 polymer ?
#
loop_
_entity_poly.entity_id
_entity_poly.type
_entity_poly.pdbx_seq_one_letter_code
_entity_poly.pdbx_strand_id
1 'polypeptide(L)'
;LGKLVIGTTHFAMHLTALLIVNLVAFLPTMLVAALEALLLRAGSATGGPSGAIGEATFLASYAVVSILMGGLVGAFIMGLYWSLTSILFNMHCGDAFGALGIKDYKHFLRMSFEPDRVTIYPVAIDKVPGRRGWRAATAEERAVTPSQIVPKKPLAPHLIEDPIVIKVADVK
;
A
#
# COMPACT_ATOMS: atom_id res chain seq x y z
N LEU A 1 10.57 14.17 20.05
CA LEU A 1 11.75 14.49 19.23
C LEU A 1 12.14 13.35 18.28
N GLY A 2 12.34 12.11 18.76
CA GLY A 2 12.78 10.98 17.91
C GLY A 2 11.90 10.68 16.69
N LYS A 3 10.56 10.64 16.84
CA LYS A 3 9.64 10.43 15.71
C LYS A 3 9.73 11.51 14.63
N LEU A 4 9.93 12.77 15.04
CA LEU A 4 10.10 13.88 14.11
C LEU A 4 11.40 13.73 13.32
N VAL A 5 12.51 13.42 13.99
CA VAL A 5 13.80 13.18 13.33
C VAL A 5 13.67 12.05 12.31
N ILE A 6 13.14 10.90 12.71
CA ILE A 6 12.94 9.74 11.85
C ILE A 6 12.09 10.09 10.60
N GLY A 7 10.98 10.81 10.80
CA GLY A 7 10.13 11.26 9.70
C GLY A 7 10.83 12.25 8.77
N THR A 8 11.58 13.22 9.32
CA THR A 8 12.34 14.19 8.50
C THR A 8 13.47 13.53 7.71
N THR A 9 14.16 12.54 8.29
CA THR A 9 15.19 11.77 7.57
C THR A 9 14.58 10.99 6.41
N HIS A 10 13.45 10.32 6.63
CA HIS A 10 12.73 9.61 5.57
C HIS A 10 12.29 10.55 4.43
N PHE A 11 11.74 11.72 4.75
CA PHE A 11 11.42 12.74 3.76
C PHE A 11 12.65 13.19 2.96
N ALA A 12 13.78 13.44 3.63
CA ALA A 12 15.03 13.80 2.98
C ALA A 12 15.56 12.68 2.06
N MET A 13 15.38 11.40 2.42
CA MET A 13 15.71 10.28 1.54
C MET A 13 14.90 10.32 0.24
N HIS A 14 13.60 10.65 0.30
CA HIS A 14 12.79 10.80 -0.90
C HIS A 14 13.25 11.97 -1.79
N LEU A 15 13.55 13.14 -1.20
CA LEU A 15 14.10 14.27 -1.98
C LEU A 15 15.42 13.90 -2.66
N THR A 16 16.29 13.21 -1.95
CA THR A 16 17.58 12.74 -2.48
C THR A 16 17.37 11.72 -3.59
N ALA A 17 16.44 10.77 -3.41
CA ALA A 17 16.11 9.78 -4.42
C ALA A 17 15.51 10.40 -5.68
N LEU A 18 14.66 11.43 -5.56
CA LEU A 18 14.13 12.15 -6.71
C LEU A 18 15.25 12.83 -7.51
N LEU A 19 16.22 13.44 -6.83
CA LEU A 19 17.40 14.02 -7.50
C LEU A 19 18.22 12.96 -8.22
N ILE A 20 18.47 11.81 -7.58
CA ILE A 20 19.21 10.70 -8.18
C ILE A 20 18.45 10.14 -9.39
N VAL A 21 17.15 9.89 -9.27
CA VAL A 21 16.32 9.38 -10.37
C VAL A 21 16.33 10.37 -11.53
N ASN A 22 16.23 11.68 -11.27
CA ASN A 22 16.33 12.72 -12.30
C ASN A 22 17.69 12.67 -13.04
N LEU A 23 18.80 12.54 -12.30
CA LEU A 23 20.14 12.43 -12.89
C LEU A 23 20.33 11.14 -13.69
N VAL A 24 19.84 10.01 -13.16
CA VAL A 24 19.98 8.69 -13.79
C VAL A 24 19.06 8.55 -15.00
N ALA A 25 17.84 9.12 -14.96
CA ALA A 25 16.91 9.09 -16.07
C ALA A 25 17.42 9.89 -17.29
N PHE A 26 18.26 10.90 -17.06
CA PHE A 26 18.83 11.70 -18.13
C PHE A 26 19.71 10.88 -19.10
N LEU A 27 20.55 9.97 -18.59
CA LEU A 27 21.48 9.16 -19.39
C LEU A 27 20.79 8.25 -20.44
N PRO A 28 19.80 7.39 -20.09
CA PRO A 28 19.10 6.56 -21.06
C PRO A 28 18.21 7.37 -21.99
N THR A 29 17.62 8.49 -21.54
CA THR A 29 16.84 9.38 -22.42
C THR A 29 17.73 10.03 -23.49
N MET A 30 18.94 10.45 -23.14
CA MET A 30 19.93 10.96 -24.10
C MET A 30 20.35 9.90 -25.12
N LEU A 31 20.47 8.64 -24.71
CA LEU A 31 20.77 7.53 -25.62
C LEU A 31 19.62 7.31 -26.63
N VAL A 32 18.37 7.34 -26.18
CA VAL A 32 17.19 7.24 -27.06
C VAL A 32 17.17 8.37 -28.09
N ALA A 33 17.41 9.61 -27.66
CA ALA A 33 17.49 10.76 -28.56
C ALA A 33 18.65 10.66 -29.58
N ALA A 34 19.82 10.16 -29.14
CA ALA A 34 20.96 9.95 -30.03
C ALA A 34 20.70 8.85 -31.08
N LEU A 35 20.00 7.78 -30.69
CA LEU A 35 19.59 6.71 -31.60
C LEU A 35 18.56 7.19 -32.62
N GLU A 36 17.56 7.96 -32.18
CA GLU A 36 16.59 8.59 -33.08
C GLU A 36 17.28 9.50 -34.10
N ALA A 37 18.21 10.36 -33.64
CA ALA A 37 18.99 11.22 -34.52
C ALA A 37 19.84 10.41 -35.52
N LEU A 38 20.43 9.30 -35.11
CA LEU A 38 21.19 8.41 -35.98
C LEU A 38 20.31 7.74 -37.05
N LEU A 39 19.13 7.24 -36.64
CA LEU A 39 18.17 6.58 -37.53
C LEU A 39 17.58 7.56 -38.55
N LEU A 40 17.25 8.78 -38.14
CA LEU A 40 16.80 9.85 -39.04
C LEU A 40 17.89 10.23 -40.06
N ARG A 41 19.16 10.25 -39.64
CA ARG A 41 20.31 10.49 -40.55
C ARG A 41 20.56 9.34 -41.52
N ALA A 42 20.22 8.11 -41.15
CA ALA A 42 20.33 6.93 -42.01
C ALA A 42 19.12 6.73 -42.94
N GLY A 43 17.97 7.38 -42.65
CA GLY A 43 16.66 7.06 -43.21
C GLY A 43 16.19 7.84 -44.44
N SER A 44 16.40 9.17 -44.58
CA SER A 44 15.98 9.88 -45.80
C SER A 44 16.45 11.34 -45.93
N ALA A 45 16.64 11.74 -47.20
CA ALA A 45 16.88 13.09 -47.69
C ALA A 45 15.65 14.04 -47.62
N THR A 46 14.82 13.99 -46.58
CA THR A 46 13.64 14.87 -46.49
C THR A 46 13.52 15.49 -45.09
N GLY A 47 13.77 16.79 -45.01
CA GLY A 47 13.46 17.61 -43.84
C GLY A 47 11.95 17.69 -43.60
N GLY A 48 11.43 16.80 -42.73
CA GLY A 48 10.17 16.98 -42.01
C GLY A 48 10.44 17.55 -40.60
N PRO A 49 9.41 17.96 -39.83
CA PRO A 49 9.54 18.84 -38.66
C PRO A 49 10.34 18.17 -37.53
N SER A 50 11.66 18.34 -37.59
CA SER A 50 12.65 17.59 -36.82
C SER A 50 12.75 18.00 -35.35
N GLY A 51 12.02 19.04 -34.93
CA GLY A 51 11.94 19.45 -33.52
C GLY A 51 10.88 18.71 -32.73
N ALA A 52 9.61 18.78 -33.17
CA ALA A 52 8.48 18.40 -32.33
C ALA A 52 8.37 16.88 -32.05
N ILE A 53 8.67 16.03 -33.03
CA ILE A 53 8.60 14.57 -32.86
C ILE A 53 9.74 14.09 -31.94
N GLY A 54 10.97 14.57 -32.15
CA GLY A 54 12.10 14.25 -31.30
C GLY A 54 11.94 14.76 -29.87
N GLU A 55 11.42 15.98 -29.70
CA GLU A 55 11.06 16.53 -28.38
C GLU A 55 9.99 15.69 -27.69
N ALA A 56 8.94 15.27 -28.41
CA ALA A 56 7.89 14.42 -27.86
C ALA A 56 8.43 13.04 -27.45
N THR A 57 9.27 12.41 -28.27
CA THR A 57 9.92 11.12 -27.97
C THR A 57 10.84 11.24 -26.75
N PHE A 58 11.62 12.33 -26.66
CA PHE A 58 12.47 12.61 -25.50
C PHE A 58 11.62 12.77 -24.23
N LEU A 59 10.58 13.61 -24.25
CA LEU A 59 9.72 13.84 -23.08
C LEU A 59 9.00 12.56 -22.65
N ALA A 60 8.47 11.78 -23.60
CA ALA A 60 7.79 10.53 -23.32
C ALA A 60 8.74 9.50 -22.71
N SER A 61 9.92 9.30 -23.29
CA SER A 61 10.91 8.36 -22.75
C SER A 61 11.42 8.79 -21.38
N TYR A 62 11.67 10.09 -21.17
CA TYR A 62 12.04 10.64 -19.87
C TYR A 62 10.97 10.40 -18.81
N ALA A 63 9.70 10.67 -19.14
CA ALA A 63 8.58 10.45 -18.23
C ALA A 63 8.43 8.96 -17.88
N VAL A 64 8.51 8.07 -18.86
CA VAL A 64 8.41 6.61 -18.64
C VAL A 64 9.52 6.13 -17.72
N VAL A 65 10.78 6.47 -18.01
CA VAL A 65 11.92 6.05 -17.19
C VAL A 65 11.80 6.63 -15.77
N SER A 66 11.46 7.91 -15.64
CA SER A 66 11.32 8.58 -14.34
C SER A 66 10.19 7.99 -13.50
N ILE A 67 9.04 7.67 -14.09
CA ILE A 67 7.90 7.06 -13.38
C ILE A 67 8.27 5.66 -12.90
N LEU A 68 8.89 4.84 -13.75
CA LEU A 68 9.25 3.47 -13.39
C LEU A 68 10.34 3.44 -12.31
N MET A 69 11.42 4.20 -12.50
CA MET A 69 12.52 4.29 -11.55
C MET A 69 12.09 4.97 -10.25
N GLY A 70 11.40 6.10 -10.34
CA GLY A 70 10.89 6.84 -9.18
C GLY A 70 9.88 6.03 -8.39
N GLY A 71 8.97 5.32 -9.07
CA GLY A 71 8.04 4.40 -8.45
C GLY A 71 8.74 3.26 -7.72
N LEU A 72 9.73 2.61 -8.35
CA LEU A 72 10.47 1.50 -7.76
C LEU A 72 11.32 1.93 -6.55
N VAL A 73 12.15 2.97 -6.73
CA VAL A 73 13.03 3.49 -5.67
C VAL A 73 12.20 4.08 -4.52
N GLY A 74 11.15 4.84 -4.84
CA GLY A 74 10.23 5.39 -3.85
C GLY A 74 9.52 4.31 -3.05
N ALA A 75 8.97 3.28 -3.71
CA ALA A 75 8.33 2.16 -3.03
C ALA A 75 9.32 1.40 -2.13
N PHE A 76 10.57 1.23 -2.57
CA PHE A 76 11.61 0.57 -1.79
C PHE A 76 11.98 1.38 -0.53
N ILE A 77 12.19 2.69 -0.64
CA ILE A 77 12.47 3.58 0.49
C ILE A 77 11.32 3.54 1.50
N MET A 78 10.07 3.58 1.02
CA MET A 78 8.87 3.49 1.85
C MET A 78 8.79 2.15 2.58
N GLY A 79 8.97 1.04 1.86
CA GLY A 79 8.93 -0.31 2.44
C GLY A 79 10.03 -0.52 3.48
N LEU A 80 11.25 -0.04 3.21
CA LEU A 80 12.37 -0.12 4.14
C LEU A 80 12.13 0.73 5.40
N TYR A 81 11.64 1.97 5.21
CA TYR A 81 11.26 2.85 6.31
C TYR A 81 10.22 2.20 7.23
N TRP A 82 9.11 1.71 6.67
CA TRP A 82 8.07 1.03 7.45
C TRP A 82 8.57 -0.22 8.15
N SER A 83 9.38 -1.03 7.48
CA SER A 83 9.94 -2.25 8.07
C SER A 83 10.85 -1.94 9.25
N LEU A 84 11.82 -1.03 9.07
CA LEU A 84 12.79 -0.68 10.12
C LEU A 84 12.11 0.02 11.30
N THR A 85 11.21 0.97 11.04
CA THR A 85 10.53 1.70 12.11
C THR A 85 9.51 0.85 12.87
N SER A 86 8.92 -0.14 12.21
CA SER A 86 8.07 -1.14 12.87
C SER A 86 8.89 -2.07 13.76
N ILE A 87 9.99 -2.62 13.24
CA ILE A 87 10.84 -3.56 14.01
C ILE A 87 11.51 -2.87 15.20
N LEU A 88 12.07 -1.67 15.00
CA LEU A 88 12.90 -1.01 16.03
C LEU A 88 12.08 -0.16 17.00
N PHE A 89 10.93 0.39 16.57
CA PHE A 89 10.18 1.38 17.33
C PHE A 89 8.68 1.09 17.45
N ASN A 90 8.19 -0.05 16.93
CA ASN A 90 6.78 -0.45 16.93
C ASN A 90 5.84 0.64 16.38
N MET A 91 6.31 1.43 15.40
CA MET A 91 5.59 2.63 14.95
C MET A 91 4.46 2.36 13.96
N HIS A 92 4.65 1.40 13.05
CA HIS A 92 3.73 1.15 11.93
C HIS A 92 3.30 -0.31 11.83
N CYS A 93 3.42 -1.10 12.89
CA CYS A 93 3.09 -2.53 12.84
C CYS A 93 1.66 -2.77 12.34
N GLY A 94 0.67 -2.01 12.82
CA GLY A 94 -0.71 -2.10 12.35
C GLY A 94 -0.88 -1.75 10.86
N ASP A 95 -0.25 -0.65 10.41
CA ASP A 95 -0.38 -0.14 9.04
C ASP A 95 0.38 -1.02 8.03
N ALA A 96 1.55 -1.52 8.41
CA ALA A 96 2.41 -2.37 7.59
C ALA A 96 1.73 -3.70 7.24
N PHE A 97 0.98 -4.30 8.19
CA PHE A 97 0.18 -5.50 7.90
C PHE A 97 -0.98 -5.22 6.94
N GLY A 98 -1.55 -4.00 6.96
CA GLY A 98 -2.54 -3.58 5.99
C GLY A 98 -1.99 -3.57 4.56
N ALA A 99 -0.75 -3.11 4.39
CA ALA A 99 -0.09 -3.02 3.09
C ALA A 99 0.25 -4.39 2.47
N LEU A 100 0.44 -5.42 3.29
CA LEU A 100 0.68 -6.79 2.81
C LEU A 100 -0.54 -7.41 2.12
N GLY A 101 -1.72 -6.78 2.22
CA GLY A 101 -2.94 -7.28 1.59
C GLY A 101 -3.33 -8.68 2.08
N ILE A 102 -2.90 -9.05 3.30
CA ILE A 102 -3.23 -10.34 3.90
C ILE A 102 -4.74 -10.37 4.07
N LYS A 103 -5.39 -11.16 3.22
CA LYS A 103 -6.84 -11.29 3.20
C LYS A 103 -7.35 -12.07 4.42
N ASP A 104 -6.60 -13.09 4.78
CA ASP A 104 -6.86 -14.01 5.88
C ASP A 104 -6.52 -13.36 7.24
N TYR A 105 -6.70 -14.11 8.33
CA TYR A 105 -6.35 -13.70 9.70
C TYR A 105 -6.95 -12.34 10.11
N LYS A 106 -8.29 -12.30 10.18
CA LYS A 106 -9.02 -11.10 10.64
C LYS A 106 -9.34 -11.23 12.12
N HIS A 107 -8.88 -10.27 12.89
CA HIS A 107 -9.11 -10.20 14.33
C HIS A 107 -9.98 -8.98 14.63
N PHE A 108 -10.98 -9.14 15.49
CA PHE A 108 -11.83 -8.05 15.95
C PHE A 108 -12.24 -8.27 17.40
N LEU A 109 -12.45 -7.16 18.11
CA LEU A 109 -12.94 -7.18 19.47
C LEU A 109 -14.46 -7.03 19.45
N ARG A 110 -15.17 -7.97 20.07
CA ARG A 110 -16.57 -7.77 20.44
C ARG A 110 -16.62 -7.41 21.91
N MET A 111 -17.29 -6.33 22.24
CA MET A 111 -17.38 -5.86 23.62
C MET A 111 -18.83 -5.90 24.08
N SER A 112 -19.05 -6.49 25.25
CA SER A 112 -20.33 -6.45 25.96
C SER A 112 -20.19 -5.45 27.10
N PHE A 113 -20.97 -4.38 27.04
CA PHE A 113 -20.96 -3.33 28.07
C PHE A 113 -22.10 -3.55 29.06
N GLU A 114 -21.75 -3.67 30.33
CA GLU A 114 -22.67 -3.77 31.45
C GLU A 114 -22.41 -2.60 32.42
N PRO A 115 -23.35 -2.28 33.33
CA PRO A 115 -23.19 -1.12 34.22
C PRO A 115 -21.92 -1.16 35.11
N ASP A 116 -21.45 -2.35 35.48
CA ASP A 116 -20.35 -2.57 36.42
C ASP A 116 -19.09 -3.17 35.77
N ARG A 117 -19.18 -3.62 34.52
CA ARG A 117 -18.07 -4.28 33.81
C ARG A 117 -18.17 -4.17 32.30
N VAL A 118 -17.02 -4.37 31.65
CA VAL A 118 -16.92 -4.62 30.22
C VAL A 118 -16.31 -6.00 30.02
N THR A 119 -16.97 -6.83 29.21
CA THR A 119 -16.42 -8.11 28.77
C THR A 119 -15.95 -7.98 27.32
N ILE A 120 -14.66 -8.17 27.09
CA ILE A 120 -14.04 -8.12 25.77
C ILE A 120 -13.85 -9.55 25.28
N TYR A 121 -14.37 -9.84 24.09
CA TYR A 121 -14.23 -11.10 23.38
C TYR A 121 -13.29 -10.90 22.19
N PRO A 122 -12.02 -11.33 22.28
CA PRO A 122 -11.09 -11.29 21.15
C PRO A 122 -11.44 -12.41 20.16
N VAL A 123 -12.01 -12.06 19.01
CA VAL A 123 -12.48 -13.03 18.01
C VAL A 123 -11.55 -13.02 16.79
N ALA A 124 -11.17 -14.20 16.32
CA ALA A 124 -10.38 -14.42 15.12
C ALA A 124 -11.16 -15.18 14.04
N ILE A 125 -10.84 -14.86 12.79
CA ILE A 125 -11.22 -15.61 11.59
C ILE A 125 -9.97 -15.86 10.76
N ASP A 126 -9.49 -17.10 10.74
CA ASP A 126 -8.26 -17.46 10.03
C ASP A 126 -8.42 -17.42 8.52
N LYS A 127 -9.59 -17.85 8.01
CA LYS A 127 -9.85 -17.96 6.58
C LYS A 127 -11.04 -17.10 6.17
N VAL A 128 -10.77 -16.11 5.33
CA VAL A 128 -11.80 -15.22 4.79
C VAL A 128 -12.19 -15.68 3.38
N PRO A 129 -13.48 -15.77 3.03
CA PRO A 129 -13.90 -16.20 1.71
C PRO A 129 -13.28 -15.35 0.59
N GLY A 130 -12.69 -15.99 -0.42
CA GLY A 130 -12.15 -15.36 -1.64
C GLY A 130 -13.19 -14.57 -2.43
N ARG A 131 -12.79 -13.92 -3.53
CA ARG A 131 -13.68 -13.10 -4.38
C ARG A 131 -14.97 -13.81 -4.80
N ARG A 132 -14.92 -15.12 -5.03
CA ARG A 132 -16.07 -15.97 -5.42
C ARG A 132 -16.83 -16.58 -4.24
N GLY A 133 -16.35 -16.38 -3.02
CA GLY A 133 -16.90 -16.95 -1.78
C GLY A 133 -17.98 -16.10 -1.11
N TRP A 134 -18.35 -14.98 -1.72
CA TRP A 134 -19.42 -14.08 -1.25
C TRP A 134 -20.63 -14.16 -2.16
N ARG A 135 -21.81 -13.87 -1.61
CA ARG A 135 -23.07 -13.71 -2.34
C ARG A 135 -23.90 -12.59 -1.72
N ALA A 136 -24.89 -12.11 -2.46
CA ALA A 136 -25.90 -11.23 -1.89
C ALA A 136 -26.68 -11.95 -0.79
N ALA A 137 -26.99 -11.22 0.29
CA ALA A 137 -27.89 -11.69 1.35
C ALA A 137 -29.32 -11.83 0.83
N THR A 138 -30.08 -12.81 1.31
CA THR A 138 -31.53 -12.90 1.04
C THR A 138 -32.32 -11.83 1.80
N ALA A 139 -33.62 -11.71 1.54
CA ALA A 139 -34.47 -10.80 2.32
C ALA A 139 -34.55 -11.21 3.80
N GLU A 140 -34.61 -12.51 4.10
CA GLU A 140 -34.64 -12.98 5.50
C GLU A 140 -33.32 -12.71 6.21
N GLU A 141 -32.17 -12.96 5.56
CA GLU A 141 -30.85 -12.72 6.16
C GLU A 141 -30.62 -11.24 6.47
N ARG A 142 -31.13 -10.34 5.61
CA ARG A 142 -31.07 -8.89 5.82
C ARG A 142 -31.96 -8.41 6.97
N ALA A 143 -32.99 -9.19 7.33
CA ALA A 143 -33.81 -8.88 8.50
C ALA A 143 -33.06 -9.17 9.81
N VAL A 144 -32.10 -10.10 9.81
CA VAL A 144 -31.27 -10.45 10.98
C VAL A 144 -30.07 -9.53 11.12
N THR A 145 -29.39 -9.22 10.02
CA THR A 145 -28.23 -8.32 10.02
C THR A 145 -28.35 -7.33 8.86
N PRO A 146 -27.89 -6.08 8.99
CA PRO A 146 -27.93 -5.12 7.89
C PRO A 146 -26.92 -5.44 6.76
N SER A 147 -26.23 -6.58 6.81
CA SER A 147 -25.22 -6.94 5.81
C SER A 147 -25.86 -7.24 4.45
N GLN A 148 -25.39 -6.55 3.41
CA GLN A 148 -25.83 -6.79 2.03
C GLN A 148 -25.14 -8.01 1.40
N ILE A 149 -23.99 -8.40 1.93
CA ILE A 149 -23.18 -9.52 1.45
C ILE A 149 -22.96 -10.53 2.57
N VAL A 150 -23.06 -11.80 2.22
CA VAL A 150 -22.87 -12.91 3.16
C VAL A 150 -21.96 -13.96 2.54
N PRO A 151 -21.22 -14.70 3.37
CA PRO A 151 -20.34 -15.74 2.87
C PRO A 151 -21.18 -16.91 2.35
N LYS A 152 -20.76 -17.54 1.24
CA LYS A 152 -21.44 -18.72 0.68
C LYS A 152 -21.36 -19.94 1.58
N LYS A 153 -20.28 -20.02 2.36
CA LYS A 153 -20.05 -21.05 3.39
C LYS A 153 -19.99 -20.36 4.75
N PRO A 154 -20.48 -20.99 5.83
CA PRO A 154 -20.33 -20.44 7.17
C PRO A 154 -18.88 -20.10 7.49
N LEU A 155 -18.67 -18.97 8.17
CA LEU A 155 -17.36 -18.61 8.73
C LEU A 155 -17.11 -19.47 9.97
N ALA A 156 -15.83 -19.69 10.29
CA ALA A 156 -15.41 -20.41 11.50
C ALA A 156 -14.70 -19.43 12.46
N PRO A 157 -15.44 -18.55 13.15
CA PRO A 157 -14.85 -17.67 14.16
C PRO A 157 -14.49 -18.48 15.41
N HIS A 158 -13.38 -18.12 16.05
CA HIS A 158 -12.97 -18.66 17.34
C HIS A 158 -12.46 -17.54 18.26
N LEU A 159 -12.41 -17.80 19.56
CA LEU A 159 -11.79 -16.90 20.52
C LEU A 159 -10.27 -17.09 20.47
N ILE A 160 -9.52 -15.98 20.39
CA ILE A 160 -8.05 -15.99 20.41
C ILE A 160 -7.56 -16.40 21.81
N GLU A 161 -8.27 -15.93 22.83
CA GLU A 161 -8.02 -16.17 24.25
C GLU A 161 -9.36 -16.08 25.00
N ASP A 162 -9.35 -16.42 26.30
CA ASP A 162 -10.54 -16.33 27.13
C ASP A 162 -11.06 -14.88 27.22
N PRO A 163 -12.38 -14.68 27.40
CA PRO A 163 -12.95 -13.35 27.52
C PRO A 163 -12.31 -12.53 28.65
N ILE A 164 -11.87 -11.31 28.32
CA ILE A 164 -11.23 -10.40 29.26
C ILE A 164 -12.31 -9.59 29.95
N VAL A 165 -12.41 -9.71 31.28
CA VAL A 165 -13.39 -8.97 32.08
C VAL A 165 -12.70 -7.82 32.79
N ILE A 166 -13.13 -6.60 32.50
CA ILE A 166 -12.67 -5.38 33.16
C ILE A 166 -13.83 -4.84 34.01
N LYS A 167 -13.67 -4.81 35.33
CA LYS A 167 -14.68 -4.24 36.23
C LYS A 167 -14.39 -2.77 36.46
N VAL A 168 -15.44 -1.95 36.53
CA VAL A 168 -15.32 -0.51 36.79
C VAL A 168 -14.60 -0.24 38.11
N ALA A 169 -14.84 -1.07 39.13
CA ALA A 169 -14.20 -0.97 40.44
C ALA A 169 -12.66 -1.15 40.40
N ASP A 170 -12.14 -1.81 39.36
CA ASP A 170 -10.71 -2.13 39.24
C ASP A 170 -9.94 -1.11 38.38
N VAL A 171 -10.64 -0.16 37.75
CA VAL A 171 -10.05 0.89 36.92
C VAL A 171 -9.72 2.09 37.81
N LYS A 172 -8.43 2.37 37.99
CA LYS A 172 -7.91 3.54 38.72
C LYS A 172 -7.85 4.79 37.85
#